data_AF-A0A9D8IP68-F1
#
_entry.id   AF-A0A9D8IP68-F1
#
_cell.length_a   1.000
_cell.length_b   1.000
_cell.length_c   1.000
_cell.angle_alpha   90.00
_cell.angle_beta   90.00
_cell.angle_gamma   90.00
#
_symmetry.space_group_name_H-M   'P 1'
#
loop_
_entity.id
_entity.type
_entity.pdbx_description
1 polymer ?
#
loop_
_entity_poly.entity_id
_entity_poly.type
_entity_poly.pdbx_seq_one_letter_code
_entity_poly.pdbx_strand_id
1 'polypeptide(L)'
;MRWFLFFWVCTTSWVGATLPLELIAGPGPDSLTLRFEKLPEASKPLLIVTTSSGPSGAGLVPFGQNKTGSTLFLPFQADHVLLVRPSGEPQLALRKFNGFGLAPEAKDPAGVKMTAGQDGGVNLQIPRTWAGTNGKIGVAAALKDMAANSGWGRVVDSTDPYLFPGENDRYLSHFLSFQVPPADSTNPAPSSLVARGAGKLRIYQMFPRLFGNTNTNRIPNGTYDQNGCGKFADLNDAALASLKKLGFDAIWVTGVLRQATTRDYSSLGLPPDDPDLLKGIAGSPYAIRDYFDVCPDYAVDPAR
;
A
#
# COMPACT_ATOMS: atom_id res chain seq x y z
N MET A 1 -22.62 -55.04 0.32
CA MET A 1 -21.31 -54.37 0.25
C MET A 1 -21.54 -52.87 0.31
N ARG A 2 -20.97 -52.22 1.34
CA ARG A 2 -21.05 -50.79 1.62
C ARG A 2 -20.03 -50.03 0.76
N TRP A 3 -20.42 -48.89 0.21
CA TRP A 3 -19.49 -47.80 -0.11
C TRP A 3 -20.16 -46.49 0.31
N PHE A 4 -19.90 -46.06 1.54
CA PHE A 4 -20.16 -44.69 1.98
C PHE A 4 -18.90 -43.89 1.66
N LEU A 5 -18.97 -42.99 0.67
CA LEU A 5 -17.96 -41.95 0.50
C LEU A 5 -18.13 -40.95 1.64
N PHE A 6 -17.25 -41.02 2.64
CA PHE A 6 -17.06 -39.95 3.61
C PHE A 6 -16.27 -38.84 2.93
N PHE A 7 -16.97 -37.79 2.48
CA PHE A 7 -16.32 -36.51 2.18
C PHE A 7 -15.98 -35.84 3.52
N TRP A 8 -14.72 -35.96 3.93
CA TRP A 8 -14.17 -35.11 4.96
C TRP A 8 -13.93 -33.74 4.32
N VAL A 9 -14.94 -32.87 4.39
CA VAL A 9 -14.71 -31.44 4.18
C VAL A 9 -13.91 -30.98 5.39
N CYS A 10 -12.59 -30.99 5.26
CA CYS A 10 -11.73 -30.16 6.10
C CYS A 10 -12.14 -28.71 5.84
N THR A 11 -13.13 -28.21 6.57
CA THR A 11 -13.22 -26.79 6.83
C THR A 11 -12.00 -26.47 7.69
N THR A 12 -10.86 -26.21 7.07
CA THR A 12 -9.93 -25.25 7.66
C THR A 12 -10.79 -24.04 7.95
N SER A 13 -11.04 -23.76 9.22
CA SER A 13 -11.69 -22.53 9.63
C SER A 13 -10.84 -21.41 9.07
N TRP A 14 -11.32 -20.78 8.00
CA TRP A 14 -10.78 -19.56 7.43
C TRP A 14 -11.09 -18.45 8.44
N VAL A 15 -10.33 -18.40 9.53
CA VAL A 15 -10.41 -17.30 10.48
C VAL A 15 -9.73 -16.14 9.77
N GLY A 16 -10.53 -15.25 9.19
CA GLY A 16 -10.06 -13.94 8.75
C GLY A 16 -9.34 -13.25 9.91
N ALA A 17 -8.39 -12.38 9.59
CA ALA A 17 -7.65 -11.61 10.59
C ALA A 17 -8.59 -10.87 11.57
N THR A 18 -8.48 -11.09 12.89
CA THR A 18 -9.40 -10.51 13.88
C THR A 18 -8.66 -9.96 15.09
N LEU A 19 -7.69 -9.05 14.88
CA LEU A 19 -7.05 -8.35 16.00
C LEU A 19 -8.13 -7.65 16.83
N PRO A 20 -8.38 -8.09 18.09
CA PRO A 20 -9.40 -7.48 18.92
C PRO A 20 -8.90 -6.11 19.35
N LEU A 21 -9.63 -5.07 18.94
CA LEU A 21 -9.31 -3.68 19.26
C LEU A 21 -10.51 -3.01 19.87
N GLU A 22 -10.29 -2.43 21.04
CA GLU A 22 -11.25 -1.58 21.72
C GLU A 22 -10.69 -0.19 21.95
N LEU A 23 -11.59 0.78 22.06
CA LEU A 23 -11.27 2.14 22.47
C LEU A 23 -11.95 2.41 23.82
N ILE A 24 -11.18 2.76 24.84
CA ILE A 24 -11.68 3.17 26.15
C ILE A 24 -11.17 4.57 26.50
N ALA A 25 -11.75 5.20 27.53
CA ALA A 25 -11.19 6.44 28.06
C ALA A 25 -9.76 6.20 28.59
N GLY A 26 -8.90 7.21 28.44
CA GLY A 26 -7.56 7.17 29.01
C GLY A 26 -7.55 7.49 30.51
N PRO A 27 -6.38 7.42 31.16
CA PRO A 27 -6.22 7.75 32.59
C PRO A 27 -6.50 9.23 32.94
N GLY A 28 -6.82 10.07 31.96
CA GLY A 28 -7.18 11.47 32.15
C GLY A 28 -8.02 11.99 30.97
N PRO A 29 -8.66 13.16 31.13
CA PRO A 29 -9.67 13.67 30.20
C PRO A 29 -9.14 13.90 28.77
N ASP A 30 -7.84 14.16 28.64
CA ASP A 30 -7.19 14.46 27.36
C ASP A 30 -6.62 13.23 26.64
N SER A 31 -6.85 12.02 27.16
CA SER A 31 -6.31 10.80 26.58
C SER A 31 -7.36 9.73 26.33
N LEU A 32 -7.05 8.88 25.35
CA LEU A 32 -7.78 7.68 25.00
C LEU A 32 -6.83 6.50 25.06
N THR A 33 -7.37 5.30 25.26
CA THR A 33 -6.57 4.07 25.22
C THR A 33 -7.10 3.16 24.12
N LEU A 34 -6.24 2.82 23.17
CA LEU A 34 -6.42 1.72 22.24
C LEU A 34 -5.95 0.44 22.94
N ARG A 35 -6.89 -0.46 23.22
CA ARG A 35 -6.64 -1.71 23.92
C ARG A 35 -6.66 -2.87 22.93
N PHE A 36 -5.51 -3.52 22.77
CA PHE A 36 -5.37 -4.80 22.07
C PHE A 36 -5.29 -5.89 23.12
N GLU A 37 -6.35 -6.67 23.32
CA GLU A 37 -6.45 -7.62 24.44
C GLU A 37 -5.42 -8.75 24.35
N LYS A 38 -5.29 -9.37 23.17
CA LYS A 38 -4.34 -10.46 22.95
C LYS A 38 -3.75 -10.35 21.55
N LEU A 39 -2.43 -10.32 21.47
CA LEU A 39 -1.71 -10.39 20.20
C LEU A 39 -1.30 -11.85 19.93
N PRO A 40 -1.59 -12.40 18.73
CA PRO A 40 -1.19 -13.76 18.35
C PRO A 40 0.32 -14.02 18.55
N GLU A 41 1.13 -12.99 18.33
CA GLU A 41 2.58 -13.01 18.55
C GLU A 41 3.01 -11.71 19.25
N ALA A 42 2.94 -11.69 20.58
CA ALA A 42 3.11 -10.50 21.40
C ALA A 42 4.45 -9.76 21.26
N SER A 43 5.49 -10.38 20.68
CA SER A 43 6.77 -9.73 20.40
C SER A 43 6.82 -9.00 19.04
N LYS A 44 5.85 -9.26 18.15
CA LYS A 44 5.87 -8.74 16.80
C LYS A 44 5.41 -7.27 16.75
N PRO A 45 6.02 -6.44 15.89
CA PRO A 45 5.59 -5.06 15.72
C PRO A 45 4.13 -4.93 15.26
N LEU A 46 3.43 -3.98 15.88
CA LEU A 46 2.06 -3.62 15.54
C LEU A 46 2.05 -2.25 14.85
N LEU A 47 1.55 -2.22 13.62
CA LEU A 47 1.36 -1.01 12.84
C LEU A 47 -0.09 -0.54 13.02
N ILE A 48 -0.27 0.66 13.54
CA ILE A 48 -1.57 1.28 13.81
C ILE A 48 -1.67 2.55 12.98
N VAL A 49 -2.77 2.71 12.27
CA VAL A 49 -3.10 3.93 11.54
C VAL A 49 -4.39 4.52 12.06
N THR A 50 -4.43 5.85 12.19
CA THR A 50 -5.64 6.56 12.63
C THR A 50 -6.03 7.67 11.68
N THR A 51 -7.32 8.01 11.70
CA THR A 51 -7.88 9.15 10.97
C THR A 51 -8.96 9.84 11.79
N SER A 52 -9.00 11.16 11.65
CA SER A 52 -9.95 12.12 12.22
C SER A 52 -11.01 12.58 11.20
N SER A 53 -11.04 12.00 9.99
CA SER A 53 -12.04 12.18 8.93
C SER A 53 -12.03 13.49 8.10
N GLY A 54 -10.86 13.86 7.53
CA GLY A 54 -10.74 14.89 6.46
C GLY A 54 -9.91 14.43 5.22
N PRO A 55 -10.01 15.08 4.04
CA PRO A 55 -9.64 14.52 2.71
C PRO A 55 -8.19 14.75 2.21
N SER A 56 -7.24 15.17 3.06
CA SER A 56 -5.84 15.41 2.66
C SER A 56 -4.81 14.47 3.29
N GLY A 57 -4.15 13.60 2.52
CA GLY A 57 -3.00 12.82 3.01
C GLY A 57 -2.67 11.45 2.40
N ALA A 58 -1.90 10.64 3.15
CA ALA A 58 -1.27 9.43 2.62
C ALA A 58 -2.16 8.19 2.73
N GLY A 59 -2.46 7.56 1.59
CA GLY A 59 -3.17 6.27 1.49
C GLY A 59 -2.26 5.04 1.57
N LEU A 60 -0.98 5.23 1.89
CA LEU A 60 0.01 4.16 2.02
C LEU A 60 0.94 4.42 3.20
N VAL A 61 1.38 3.34 3.84
CA VAL A 61 2.44 3.39 4.85
C VAL A 61 3.80 3.35 4.15
N PRO A 62 4.75 4.24 4.50
CA PRO A 62 6.10 4.21 3.93
C PRO A 62 6.74 2.83 4.13
N PHE A 63 7.08 2.17 3.02
CA PHE A 63 7.71 0.86 3.01
C PHE A 63 9.23 0.97 3.11
N GLY A 64 9.87 -0.11 3.54
CA GLY A 64 11.33 -0.19 3.61
C GLY A 64 11.79 -1.51 4.19
N GLN A 65 12.70 -2.16 3.48
CA GLN A 65 13.35 -3.39 3.93
C GLN A 65 14.05 -3.16 5.27
N ASN A 66 13.86 -4.09 6.21
CA ASN A 66 14.36 -4.02 7.60
C ASN A 66 13.86 -2.80 8.40
N LYS A 67 12.81 -2.11 7.91
CA LYS A 67 12.19 -0.96 8.59
C LYS A 67 10.70 -1.25 8.82
N THR A 68 9.85 -0.80 7.90
CA THR A 68 8.39 -0.98 7.94
C THR A 68 7.93 -2.21 7.16
N GLY A 69 8.84 -2.86 6.41
CA GLY A 69 8.54 -3.96 5.50
C GLY A 69 7.85 -3.51 4.22
N SER A 70 7.15 -4.44 3.58
CA SER A 70 6.35 -4.25 2.36
C SER A 70 5.21 -3.27 2.56
N THR A 71 4.67 -2.78 1.44
CA THR A 71 3.65 -1.74 1.44
C THR A 71 2.38 -2.26 2.09
N LEU A 72 1.84 -1.46 3.02
CA LEU A 72 0.48 -1.62 3.51
C LEU A 72 -0.37 -0.47 2.97
N PHE A 73 -1.28 -0.80 2.08
CA PHE A 73 -2.27 0.14 1.54
C PHE A 73 -3.41 0.29 2.53
N LEU A 74 -3.85 1.52 2.73
CA LEU A 74 -4.76 1.88 3.81
C LEU A 74 -6.21 2.06 3.30
N PRO A 75 -7.21 1.75 4.15
CA PRO A 75 -8.63 1.87 3.79
C PRO A 75 -9.09 3.33 3.83
N PHE A 76 -8.30 4.19 4.46
CA PHE A 76 -8.50 5.61 4.55
C PHE A 76 -7.14 6.30 4.44
N GLN A 77 -7.21 7.61 4.46
CA GLN A 77 -6.05 8.46 4.48
C GLN A 77 -5.59 8.71 5.92
N ALA A 78 -4.35 8.33 6.23
CA ALA A 78 -3.85 8.36 7.60
C ALA A 78 -3.43 9.76 8.03
N ASP A 79 -3.92 10.18 9.20
CA ASP A 79 -3.41 11.36 9.92
C ASP A 79 -2.20 10.98 10.76
N HIS A 80 -2.22 9.76 11.31
CA HIS A 80 -1.17 9.20 12.14
C HIS A 80 -0.84 7.78 11.68
N VAL A 81 0.45 7.49 11.58
CA VAL A 81 0.98 6.13 11.38
C VAL A 81 1.92 5.84 12.53
N LEU A 82 1.52 4.94 13.41
CA LEU A 82 2.26 4.54 14.59
C LEU A 82 2.75 3.11 14.44
N LEU A 83 4.04 2.92 14.64
CA LEU A 83 4.68 1.62 14.73
C LEU A 83 5.04 1.36 16.19
N VAL A 84 4.41 0.33 16.75
CA VAL A 84 4.59 -0.12 18.12
C VAL A 84 5.46 -1.38 18.10
N ARG A 85 6.58 -1.36 18.83
CA ARG A 85 7.52 -2.48 18.95
C ARG A 85 7.55 -2.95 20.40
N PRO A 86 6.83 -4.02 20.77
CA PRO A 86 6.76 -4.49 22.16
C PRO A 86 8.13 -4.77 22.79
N SER A 87 9.11 -5.22 22.00
CA SER A 87 10.45 -5.60 22.47
C SER A 87 11.60 -4.98 21.66
N GLY A 88 11.37 -3.87 20.95
CA GLY A 88 12.37 -3.25 20.07
C GLY A 88 12.62 -1.77 20.37
N GLU A 89 13.74 -1.24 19.87
CA GLU A 89 14.10 0.18 20.01
C GLU A 89 14.01 0.95 18.67
N PRO A 90 13.35 2.12 18.62
CA PRO A 90 12.48 2.66 19.67
C PRO A 90 11.20 1.83 19.81
N GLN A 91 10.63 1.83 21.02
CA GLN A 91 9.37 1.12 21.30
C GLN A 91 8.20 1.74 20.54
N LEU A 92 8.21 3.06 20.37
CA LEU A 92 7.20 3.79 19.62
C LEU A 92 7.85 4.64 18.53
N ALA A 93 7.26 4.59 17.35
CA ALA A 93 7.64 5.42 16.21
C ALA A 93 6.39 5.98 15.55
N LEU A 94 6.25 7.30 15.49
CA LEU A 94 5.08 7.98 14.95
C LEU A 94 5.43 8.85 13.76
N ARG A 95 4.59 8.80 12.74
CA ARG A 95 4.55 9.76 11.64
C ARG A 95 3.21 10.46 11.65
N LYS A 96 3.24 11.79 11.53
CA LYS A 96 2.05 12.63 11.44
C LYS A 96 1.92 13.18 10.03
N PHE A 97 0.70 13.28 9.54
CA PHE A 97 0.43 13.99 8.31
C PHE A 97 0.62 15.51 8.51
N ASN A 98 1.27 16.17 7.56
CA ASN A 98 1.63 17.58 7.66
C ASN A 98 1.00 18.47 6.56
N GLY A 99 -0.01 17.99 5.85
CA GLY A 99 -0.64 18.70 4.72
C GLY A 99 -0.14 18.23 3.34
N PHE A 100 1.11 17.75 3.25
CA PHE A 100 1.71 17.30 1.99
C PHE A 100 2.07 15.81 1.98
N GLY A 101 2.41 15.27 3.14
CA GLY A 101 2.80 13.87 3.28
C GLY A 101 2.94 13.46 4.74
N LEU A 102 3.36 12.22 4.95
CA LEU A 102 3.77 11.77 6.28
C LEU A 102 5.14 12.38 6.60
N ALA A 103 5.20 13.13 7.70
CA ALA A 103 6.42 13.70 8.23
C ALA A 103 7.46 12.59 8.56
N PRO A 104 8.74 12.98 8.73
CA PRO A 104 9.76 12.07 9.28
C PRO A 104 9.30 11.41 10.59
N GLU A 105 9.83 10.23 10.84
CA GLU A 105 9.50 9.46 12.03
C GLU A 105 10.01 10.15 13.31
N ALA A 106 9.09 10.38 14.25
CA ALA A 106 9.40 10.78 15.61
C ALA A 106 9.47 9.53 16.49
N LYS A 107 10.62 9.32 17.15
CA LYS A 107 10.83 8.25 18.12
C LYS A 107 10.23 8.66 19.47
N ASP A 108 9.55 7.73 20.12
CA ASP A 108 8.94 7.89 21.45
C ASP A 108 8.18 9.23 21.59
N PRO A 109 7.16 9.44 20.75
CA PRO A 109 6.48 10.71 20.62
C PRO A 109 5.75 11.12 21.91
N ALA A 110 5.86 12.39 22.27
CA ALA A 110 5.15 12.94 23.42
C ALA A 110 3.62 12.73 23.30
N GLY A 111 2.99 12.36 24.42
CA GLY A 111 1.54 12.12 24.51
C GLY A 111 1.08 10.74 24.06
N VAL A 112 1.98 9.89 23.54
CA VAL A 112 1.69 8.48 23.27
C VAL A 112 2.48 7.62 24.24
N LYS A 113 1.82 6.65 24.88
CA LYS A 113 2.49 5.73 25.80
C LYS A 113 2.03 4.30 25.56
N MET A 114 2.97 3.38 25.57
CA MET A 114 2.70 1.95 25.52
C MET A 114 2.81 1.38 26.93
N THR A 115 1.85 0.53 27.30
CA THR A 115 1.91 -0.29 28.50
C THR A 115 1.51 -1.71 28.15
N ALA A 116 2.03 -2.69 28.89
CA ALA A 116 1.64 -4.08 28.71
C ALA A 116 0.15 -4.25 29.06
N GLY A 117 -0.60 -4.93 28.19
CA GLY A 117 -1.95 -5.40 28.48
C GLY A 117 -1.93 -6.72 29.24
N GLN A 118 -3.13 -7.21 29.60
CA GLN A 118 -3.28 -8.58 30.10
C GLN A 118 -3.00 -9.58 28.97
N ASP A 119 -2.63 -10.82 29.31
CA ASP A 119 -2.48 -11.95 28.37
C ASP A 119 -1.62 -11.69 27.10
N GLY A 120 -0.60 -10.83 27.20
CA GLY A 120 0.27 -10.49 26.08
C GLY A 120 -0.31 -9.44 25.12
N GLY A 121 -1.37 -8.75 25.54
CA GLY A 121 -1.92 -7.58 24.87
C GLY A 121 -1.07 -6.32 25.01
N VAL A 122 -1.53 -5.25 24.36
CA VAL A 122 -0.89 -3.93 24.39
C VAL A 122 -1.93 -2.85 24.61
N ASN A 123 -1.69 -2.00 25.59
CA ASN A 123 -2.47 -0.79 25.83
C ASN A 123 -1.70 0.41 25.33
N LEU A 124 -2.29 1.13 24.40
CA LEU A 124 -1.69 2.32 23.80
C LEU A 124 -2.51 3.55 24.16
N GLN A 125 -1.94 4.38 25.02
CA GLN A 125 -2.47 5.70 25.32
C GLN A 125 -2.17 6.63 24.14
N ILE A 126 -3.19 7.31 23.63
CA ILE A 126 -3.09 8.33 22.58
C ILE A 126 -3.80 9.63 23.01
N PRO A 127 -3.43 10.79 22.45
CA PRO A 127 -4.16 12.03 22.69
C PRO A 127 -5.60 11.95 22.19
N ARG A 128 -6.55 12.44 23.00
CA ARG A 128 -7.97 12.54 22.62
C ARG A 128 -8.20 13.46 21.43
N THR A 129 -7.29 14.41 21.21
CA THR A 129 -7.27 15.32 20.05
C THR A 129 -7.03 14.63 18.71
N TRP A 130 -6.70 13.33 18.70
CA TRP A 130 -6.62 12.54 17.47
C TRP A 130 -8.00 12.21 16.89
N ALA A 131 -9.05 12.33 17.69
CA ALA A 131 -10.41 12.21 17.18
C ALA A 131 -10.83 13.46 16.39
N GLY A 132 -11.68 13.26 15.40
CA GLY A 132 -12.27 14.34 14.62
C GLY A 132 -13.21 15.21 15.44
N THR A 133 -13.52 16.39 14.91
CA THR A 133 -14.53 17.30 15.49
C THR A 133 -15.93 16.70 15.52
N ASN A 134 -16.17 15.64 14.75
CA ASN A 134 -17.38 14.82 14.78
C ASN A 134 -17.44 13.81 15.95
N GLY A 135 -16.45 13.82 16.85
CA GLY A 135 -16.38 12.91 17.99
C GLY A 135 -16.07 11.47 17.60
N LYS A 136 -15.51 11.22 16.41
CA LYS A 136 -15.15 9.89 15.94
C LYS A 136 -13.64 9.76 15.70
N ILE A 137 -13.15 8.53 15.80
CA ILE A 137 -11.81 8.18 15.34
C ILE A 137 -11.89 6.90 14.51
N GLY A 138 -11.28 6.92 13.32
CA GLY A 138 -11.07 5.74 12.49
C GLY A 138 -9.73 5.10 12.83
N VAL A 139 -9.70 3.78 13.00
CA VAL A 139 -8.49 3.02 13.31
C VAL A 139 -8.42 1.77 12.46
N ALA A 140 -7.25 1.50 11.90
CA ALA A 140 -6.91 0.20 11.34
C ALA A 140 -5.53 -0.22 11.83
N ALA A 141 -5.34 -1.51 12.09
CA ALA A 141 -4.05 -2.03 12.54
C ALA A 141 -3.68 -3.33 11.84
N ALA A 142 -2.39 -3.59 11.76
CA ALA A 142 -1.81 -4.82 11.23
C ALA A 142 -0.60 -5.25 12.07
N LEU A 143 -0.61 -6.50 12.51
CA LEU A 143 0.52 -7.15 13.14
C LEU A 143 1.47 -7.62 12.04
N LYS A 144 2.76 -7.25 12.13
CA LYS A 144 3.75 -7.60 11.12
C LYS A 144 4.92 -8.37 11.72
N ASP A 145 5.28 -9.47 11.08
CA ASP A 145 6.58 -10.09 11.26
C ASP A 145 7.59 -9.42 10.33
N MET A 146 8.42 -8.52 10.87
CA MET A 146 9.39 -7.76 10.08
C MET A 146 10.61 -8.58 9.65
N ALA A 147 10.85 -9.74 10.27
CA ALA A 147 12.00 -10.60 9.94
C ALA A 147 11.76 -11.49 8.71
N ALA A 148 10.48 -11.74 8.38
CA ALA A 148 10.09 -12.55 7.23
C ALA A 148 10.49 -11.92 5.89
N ASN A 149 10.45 -12.71 4.82
CA ASN A 149 10.67 -12.28 3.43
C ASN A 149 11.93 -11.40 3.27
N SER A 150 13.06 -11.85 3.83
CA SER A 150 14.34 -11.13 3.76
C SER A 150 14.26 -9.66 4.24
N GLY A 151 13.48 -9.41 5.29
CA GLY A 151 13.30 -8.06 5.86
C GLY A 151 12.19 -7.22 5.21
N TRP A 152 11.51 -7.73 4.18
CA TRP A 152 10.27 -7.11 3.69
C TRP A 152 9.07 -7.44 4.58
N GLY A 153 9.21 -8.43 5.46
CA GLY A 153 8.23 -8.81 6.43
C GLY A 153 6.96 -9.46 5.85
N ARG A 154 6.07 -9.81 6.76
CA ARG A 154 4.81 -10.53 6.54
C ARG A 154 3.72 -9.92 7.41
N VAL A 155 2.55 -9.65 6.86
CA VAL A 155 1.36 -9.36 7.70
C VAL A 155 0.89 -10.67 8.30
N VAL A 156 0.82 -10.71 9.64
CA VAL A 156 0.41 -11.88 10.42
C VAL A 156 -1.09 -11.81 10.71
N ASP A 157 -1.57 -10.64 11.10
CA ASP A 157 -2.96 -10.41 11.50
C ASP A 157 -3.34 -8.93 11.32
N SER A 158 -4.62 -8.59 11.40
CA SER A 158 -5.16 -7.26 11.20
C SER A 158 -6.52 -7.06 11.88
N THR A 159 -6.91 -5.79 12.09
CA THR A 159 -8.29 -5.41 12.44
C THR A 159 -9.26 -5.52 11.26
N ASP A 160 -8.76 -5.70 10.03
CA ASP A 160 -9.60 -5.93 8.85
C ASP A 160 -9.85 -7.45 8.65
N PRO A 161 -11.08 -7.94 8.89
CA PRO A 161 -11.40 -9.36 8.75
C PRO A 161 -11.33 -9.90 7.33
N TYR A 162 -11.27 -9.02 6.33
CA TYR A 162 -11.16 -9.39 4.93
C TYR A 162 -9.72 -9.36 4.41
N LEU A 163 -8.76 -8.93 5.23
CA LEU A 163 -7.35 -9.02 4.87
C LEU A 163 -6.89 -10.48 4.97
N PHE A 164 -6.26 -10.98 3.91
CA PHE A 164 -5.54 -12.25 3.93
C PHE A 164 -4.09 -12.02 4.40
N PRO A 165 -3.66 -12.63 5.51
CA PRO A 165 -2.27 -12.55 5.97
C PRO A 165 -1.28 -13.08 4.94
N GLY A 166 -0.04 -12.58 5.01
CA GLY A 166 1.06 -13.07 4.17
C GLY A 166 2.06 -12.00 3.79
N GLU A 167 3.00 -12.38 2.93
CA GLU A 167 4.13 -11.55 2.48
C GLU A 167 3.78 -10.62 1.32
N ASN A 168 4.70 -9.72 0.96
CA ASN A 168 4.53 -8.69 -0.08
C ASN A 168 3.49 -7.64 0.31
N ASP A 169 3.07 -6.87 -0.68
CA ASP A 169 2.12 -5.78 -0.45
C ASP A 169 0.76 -6.32 0.01
N ARG A 170 0.20 -5.64 1.00
CA ARG A 170 -1.08 -5.98 1.61
C ARG A 170 -2.00 -4.78 1.62
N TYR A 171 -3.28 -5.06 1.69
CA TYR A 171 -4.32 -4.06 1.55
C TYR A 171 -5.35 -4.21 2.67
N LEU A 172 -5.53 -3.12 3.40
CA LEU A 172 -6.64 -2.96 4.33
C LEU A 172 -7.80 -2.34 3.56
N SER A 173 -8.86 -3.10 3.47
CA SER A 173 -10.14 -2.77 2.85
C SER A 173 -11.15 -2.18 3.83
N HIS A 174 -11.02 -2.47 5.12
CA HIS A 174 -11.92 -1.99 6.18
C HIS A 174 -11.15 -1.37 7.34
N PHE A 175 -11.85 -0.56 8.12
CA PHE A 175 -11.36 0.00 9.37
C PHE A 175 -12.46 0.06 10.42
N LEU A 176 -12.08 0.20 11.67
CA LEU A 176 -13.01 0.41 12.78
C LEU A 176 -13.22 1.90 12.99
N SER A 177 -14.47 2.35 12.95
CA SER A 177 -14.86 3.69 13.36
C SER A 177 -15.44 3.63 14.78
N PHE A 178 -14.76 4.29 15.72
CA PHE A 178 -15.17 4.37 17.12
C PHE A 178 -15.79 5.73 17.42
N GLN A 179 -16.83 5.72 18.24
CA GLN A 179 -17.31 6.93 18.92
C GLN A 179 -16.41 7.22 20.11
N VAL A 180 -15.92 8.44 20.26
CA VAL A 180 -15.02 8.76 21.38
C VAL A 180 -15.79 8.67 22.70
N PRO A 181 -15.36 7.82 23.64
CA PRO A 181 -16.07 7.63 24.91
C PRO A 181 -15.90 8.88 25.79
N PRO A 182 -16.85 9.23 26.68
CA PRO A 182 -16.66 10.27 27.69
C PRO A 182 -15.39 10.06 28.53
N ALA A 183 -14.82 11.14 29.06
CA ALA A 183 -13.53 11.13 29.77
C ALA A 183 -13.51 10.20 31.01
N ASP A 184 -14.67 9.95 31.60
CA ASP A 184 -14.91 9.18 32.81
C ASP A 184 -15.46 7.76 32.53
N SER A 185 -15.64 7.40 31.26
CA SER A 185 -16.20 6.10 30.88
C SER A 185 -15.15 4.99 30.93
N THR A 186 -15.43 3.93 31.69
CA THR A 186 -14.65 2.69 31.69
C THR A 186 -15.11 1.67 30.65
N ASN A 187 -16.29 1.86 30.06
CA ASN A 187 -16.85 0.97 29.05
C ASN A 187 -16.20 1.17 27.68
N PRO A 188 -15.97 0.10 26.90
CA PRO A 188 -15.56 0.18 25.50
C PRO A 188 -16.51 1.04 24.68
N ALA A 189 -15.92 1.88 23.84
CA ALA A 189 -16.65 2.67 22.87
C ALA A 189 -17.34 1.78 21.83
N PRO A 190 -18.58 2.09 21.45
CA PRO A 190 -19.22 1.47 20.30
C PRO A 190 -18.36 1.66 19.05
N SER A 191 -18.11 0.56 18.34
CA SER A 191 -17.38 0.54 17.08
C SER A 191 -18.27 0.07 15.94
N SER A 192 -17.93 0.48 14.73
CA SER A 192 -18.53 -0.04 13.50
C SER A 192 -17.43 -0.39 12.51
N LEU A 193 -17.53 -1.55 11.88
CA LEU A 193 -16.64 -1.91 10.77
C LEU A 193 -17.10 -1.14 9.54
N VAL A 194 -16.24 -0.24 9.07
CA VAL A 194 -16.49 0.61 7.91
C VAL A 194 -15.64 0.11 6.76
N ALA A 195 -16.29 -0.33 5.69
CA ALA A 195 -15.61 -0.56 4.44
C ALA A 195 -15.01 0.76 3.95
N ARG A 196 -13.81 0.72 3.37
CA ARG A 196 -13.39 1.78 2.47
C ARG A 196 -14.53 2.03 1.51
N GLY A 197 -15.04 3.26 1.45
CA GLY A 197 -16.15 3.61 0.56
C GLY A 197 -15.87 3.01 -0.82
N ALA A 198 -16.82 2.25 -1.35
CA ALA A 198 -16.67 1.55 -2.62
C ALA A 198 -16.07 2.51 -3.66
N GLY A 199 -14.96 2.13 -4.30
CA GLY A 199 -14.55 2.77 -5.55
C GLY A 199 -13.37 3.75 -5.53
N LYS A 200 -12.31 3.55 -4.73
CA LYS A 200 -11.01 4.18 -5.06
C LYS A 200 -10.15 3.22 -5.89
N LEU A 201 -10.29 3.36 -7.20
CA LEU A 201 -9.52 2.65 -8.23
C LEU A 201 -8.01 2.74 -7.95
N ARG A 202 -7.32 1.60 -7.90
CA ARG A 202 -5.87 1.55 -7.80
C ARG A 202 -5.26 1.39 -9.18
N ILE A 203 -4.59 2.45 -9.63
CA ILE A 203 -4.02 2.54 -10.97
C ILE A 203 -2.52 2.23 -10.89
N TYR A 204 -2.06 1.23 -11.64
CA TYR A 204 -0.65 1.06 -11.93
C TYR A 204 -0.29 1.89 -13.17
N GLN A 205 0.38 3.02 -12.96
CA GLN A 205 0.90 3.81 -14.06
C GLN A 205 2.19 3.18 -14.59
N MET A 206 2.20 2.82 -15.87
CA MET A 206 3.36 2.20 -16.51
C MET A 206 3.76 2.92 -17.79
N PHE A 207 5.04 2.79 -18.11
CA PHE A 207 5.62 3.33 -19.33
C PHE A 207 6.13 2.18 -20.21
N PRO A 208 5.51 1.90 -21.37
CA PRO A 208 5.88 0.77 -22.24
C PRO A 208 7.36 0.72 -22.57
N ARG A 209 7.98 1.89 -22.78
CA ARG A 209 9.41 1.98 -23.10
C ARG A 209 10.32 1.34 -22.04
N LEU A 210 9.92 1.41 -20.78
CA LEU A 210 10.70 0.91 -19.65
C LEU A 210 10.20 -0.43 -19.14
N PHE A 211 8.88 -0.66 -19.22
CA PHE A 211 8.27 -1.88 -18.73
C PHE A 211 8.71 -3.09 -19.58
N GLY A 212 9.35 -4.07 -18.95
CA GLY A 212 9.87 -5.26 -19.65
C GLY A 212 11.25 -5.09 -20.28
N ASN A 213 11.81 -3.87 -20.35
CA ASN A 213 13.17 -3.67 -20.86
C ASN A 213 14.21 -4.22 -19.86
N THR A 214 14.89 -5.30 -20.23
CA THR A 214 15.93 -5.93 -19.42
C THR A 214 17.34 -5.41 -19.71
N ASN A 215 17.51 -4.52 -20.69
CA ASN A 215 18.79 -3.91 -21.01
C ASN A 215 19.25 -2.95 -19.88
N THR A 216 20.50 -3.07 -19.44
CA THR A 216 21.08 -2.31 -18.33
C THR A 216 22.04 -1.19 -18.73
N ASN A 217 22.26 -0.94 -20.03
CA ASN A 217 23.26 0.02 -20.53
C ASN A 217 23.00 1.48 -20.10
N ARG A 218 21.73 1.92 -20.08
CA ARG A 218 21.27 3.23 -19.56
C ARG A 218 22.11 4.42 -20.07
N ILE A 219 22.45 4.43 -21.36
CA ILE A 219 23.28 5.48 -21.98
C ILE A 219 22.45 6.76 -22.12
N PRO A 220 22.86 7.89 -21.51
CA PRO A 220 22.18 9.17 -21.69
C PRO A 220 22.13 9.57 -23.16
N ASN A 221 20.94 9.96 -23.64
CA ASN A 221 20.69 10.28 -25.05
C ASN A 221 21.08 9.15 -26.03
N GLY A 222 21.08 7.89 -25.57
CA GLY A 222 21.40 6.74 -26.41
C GLY A 222 20.29 6.42 -27.44
N THR A 223 20.68 5.70 -28.49
CA THR A 223 19.76 5.19 -29.51
C THR A 223 18.90 4.05 -28.96
N TYR A 224 17.87 3.68 -29.72
CA TYR A 224 17.08 2.47 -29.43
C TYR A 224 17.98 1.23 -29.33
N ASP A 225 18.92 1.03 -30.27
CA ASP A 225 19.75 -0.18 -30.30
C ASP A 225 20.71 -0.27 -29.10
N GLN A 226 21.14 0.87 -28.58
CA GLN A 226 22.01 0.94 -27.41
C GLN A 226 21.28 0.61 -26.11
N ASN A 227 20.08 1.17 -25.92
CA ASN A 227 19.34 1.11 -24.65
C ASN A 227 18.21 0.09 -24.62
N GLY A 228 17.80 -0.43 -25.78
CA GLY A 228 16.60 -1.23 -25.92
C GLY A 228 15.32 -0.46 -25.59
N CYS A 229 14.23 -1.20 -25.57
CA CYS A 229 12.90 -0.68 -25.25
C CYS A 229 12.00 -1.86 -24.85
N GLY A 230 11.11 -1.62 -23.89
CA GLY A 230 10.02 -2.54 -23.60
C GLY A 230 9.02 -2.61 -24.74
N LYS A 231 8.23 -3.69 -24.75
CA LYS A 231 7.25 -4.04 -25.77
C LYS A 231 5.86 -4.14 -25.18
N PHE A 232 4.83 -3.91 -26.01
CA PHE A 232 3.45 -4.18 -25.60
C PHE A 232 3.25 -5.64 -25.18
N ALA A 233 3.97 -6.57 -25.81
CA ALA A 233 3.95 -7.99 -25.46
C ALA A 233 4.51 -8.29 -24.06
N ASP A 234 5.26 -7.38 -23.45
CA ASP A 234 5.74 -7.55 -22.07
C ASP A 234 4.60 -7.40 -21.07
N LEU A 235 3.51 -6.71 -21.44
CA LEU A 235 2.25 -6.68 -20.69
C LEU A 235 1.43 -7.95 -20.98
N ASN A 236 1.95 -9.10 -20.55
CA ASN A 236 1.34 -10.41 -20.75
C ASN A 236 0.56 -10.91 -19.52
N ASP A 237 -0.06 -12.09 -19.63
CA ASP A 237 -0.86 -12.70 -18.56
C ASP A 237 -0.11 -12.86 -17.24
N ALA A 238 1.19 -13.18 -17.28
CA ALA A 238 2.00 -13.30 -16.08
C ALA A 238 2.21 -11.94 -15.40
N ALA A 239 2.45 -10.89 -16.18
CA ALA A 239 2.54 -9.52 -15.69
C ALA A 239 1.19 -9.05 -15.09
N LEU A 240 0.08 -9.29 -15.79
CA LEU A 240 -1.26 -8.94 -15.32
C LEU A 240 -1.64 -9.68 -14.04
N ALA A 241 -1.36 -10.99 -13.96
CA ALA A 241 -1.58 -11.78 -12.76
C ALA A 241 -0.74 -11.25 -11.59
N SER A 242 0.49 -10.83 -11.84
CA SER A 242 1.37 -10.24 -10.83
C SER A 242 0.85 -8.88 -10.35
N LEU A 243 0.42 -7.99 -11.25
CA LEU A 243 -0.19 -6.70 -10.89
C LEU A 243 -1.48 -6.88 -10.10
N LYS A 244 -2.31 -7.87 -10.47
CA LYS A 244 -3.50 -8.23 -9.70
C LYS A 244 -3.15 -8.78 -8.32
N LYS A 245 -2.09 -9.60 -8.20
CA LYS A 245 -1.57 -10.09 -6.91
C LYS A 245 -1.05 -8.96 -6.01
N LEU A 246 -0.52 -7.88 -6.60
CA LEU A 246 -0.16 -6.64 -5.89
C LEU A 246 -1.38 -5.78 -5.51
N GLY A 247 -2.56 -6.11 -6.04
CA GLY A 247 -3.84 -5.48 -5.71
C GLY A 247 -4.17 -4.25 -6.55
N PHE A 248 -3.65 -4.12 -7.77
CA PHE A 248 -4.07 -3.08 -8.71
C PHE A 248 -5.36 -3.47 -9.45
N ASP A 249 -6.23 -2.49 -9.66
CA ASP A 249 -7.54 -2.66 -10.31
C ASP A 249 -7.51 -2.22 -11.78
N ALA A 250 -6.65 -1.26 -12.10
CA ALA A 250 -6.50 -0.70 -13.44
C ALA A 250 -5.04 -0.43 -13.77
N ILE A 251 -4.76 -0.36 -15.06
CA ILE A 251 -3.45 0.00 -15.60
C ILE A 251 -3.62 1.28 -16.39
N TRP A 252 -2.74 2.23 -16.13
CA TRP A 252 -2.63 3.43 -16.95
C TRP A 252 -1.33 3.36 -17.74
N VAL A 253 -1.46 3.02 -19.02
CA VAL A 253 -0.35 2.94 -19.96
C VAL A 253 -0.11 4.33 -20.54
N THR A 254 1.04 4.94 -20.22
CA THR A 254 1.38 6.29 -20.70
C THR A 254 2.39 6.26 -21.84
N GLY A 255 2.36 7.29 -22.69
CA GLY A 255 3.35 7.46 -23.76
C GLY A 255 3.25 6.43 -24.89
N VAL A 256 2.05 5.93 -25.16
CA VAL A 256 1.76 4.89 -26.18
C VAL A 256 1.74 5.47 -27.60
N LEU A 257 1.21 6.68 -27.74
CA LEU A 257 1.04 7.37 -29.02
C LEU A 257 2.38 7.56 -29.71
N ARG A 258 2.36 7.61 -31.03
CA ARG A 258 3.58 7.78 -31.82
C ARG A 258 4.25 9.10 -31.50
N GLN A 259 5.41 9.02 -30.87
CA GLN A 259 6.29 10.15 -30.67
C GLN A 259 7.26 10.38 -31.84
N ALA A 260 7.80 11.59 -31.92
CA ALA A 260 8.90 11.92 -32.82
C ALA A 260 10.15 11.10 -32.48
N THR A 261 10.83 10.54 -33.48
CA THR A 261 12.00 9.67 -33.29
C THR A 261 12.96 9.74 -34.47
N THR A 262 14.26 9.52 -34.21
CA THR A 262 15.28 9.42 -35.26
C THR A 262 15.32 8.03 -35.90
N ARG A 263 14.53 7.09 -35.39
CA ARG A 263 14.56 5.72 -35.88
C ARG A 263 13.89 5.62 -37.24
N ASP A 264 14.60 4.97 -38.16
CA ASP A 264 14.13 4.77 -39.53
C ASP A 264 13.18 3.57 -39.63
N TYR A 265 11.93 3.88 -39.96
CA TYR A 265 10.90 2.91 -40.33
C TYR A 265 10.37 3.22 -41.75
N SER A 266 11.22 3.72 -42.65
CA SER A 266 10.85 4.08 -44.03
C SER A 266 10.26 2.91 -44.81
N SER A 267 10.63 1.67 -44.49
CA SER A 267 10.02 0.46 -45.07
C SER A 267 8.52 0.33 -44.75
N LEU A 268 8.04 0.99 -43.71
CA LEU A 268 6.64 1.09 -43.30
C LEU A 268 6.02 2.45 -43.68
N GLY A 269 6.72 3.27 -44.46
CA GLY A 269 6.30 4.63 -44.80
C GLY A 269 6.50 5.65 -43.66
N LEU A 270 7.33 5.32 -42.67
CA LEU A 270 7.56 6.13 -41.47
C LEU A 270 9.05 6.56 -41.37
N PRO A 271 9.50 7.56 -42.15
CA PRO A 271 10.89 8.00 -42.11
C PRO A 271 11.26 8.66 -40.77
N PRO A 272 12.56 8.78 -40.46
CA PRO A 272 13.05 9.52 -39.30
C PRO A 272 12.55 10.96 -39.26
N ASP A 273 12.30 11.46 -38.06
CA ASP A 273 11.93 12.84 -37.83
C ASP A 273 13.11 13.81 -37.86
N ASP A 274 12.82 15.07 -38.18
CA ASP A 274 13.78 16.16 -38.11
C ASP A 274 14.33 16.30 -36.68
N PRO A 275 15.66 16.20 -36.47
CA PRO A 275 16.33 16.37 -35.18
C PRO A 275 15.85 17.55 -34.32
N ASP A 276 15.46 18.66 -34.95
CA ASP A 276 15.01 19.87 -34.23
C ASP A 276 13.66 19.69 -33.53
N LEU A 277 12.87 18.67 -33.92
CA LEU A 277 11.60 18.33 -33.29
C LEU A 277 11.75 17.35 -32.11
N LEU A 278 12.94 16.75 -31.95
CA LEU A 278 13.15 15.70 -30.97
C LEU A 278 13.43 16.23 -29.58
N LYS A 279 12.93 15.48 -28.60
CA LYS A 279 13.30 15.61 -27.18
C LYS A 279 14.00 14.31 -26.76
N GLY A 280 15.25 14.16 -27.23
CA GLY A 280 16.08 12.96 -27.09
C GLY A 280 16.01 12.04 -28.32
N ILE A 281 17.13 11.37 -28.65
CA ILE A 281 17.32 10.62 -29.92
C ILE A 281 16.29 9.49 -30.10
N ALA A 282 15.99 8.75 -29.04
CA ALA A 282 15.00 7.66 -29.06
C ALA A 282 13.53 8.15 -28.98
N GLY A 283 13.33 9.47 -28.96
CA GLY A 283 12.01 10.11 -28.83
C GLY A 283 11.53 10.18 -27.39
N SER A 284 11.06 11.37 -26.99
CA SER A 284 10.31 11.55 -25.74
C SER A 284 8.88 11.04 -25.95
N PRO A 285 8.34 10.17 -25.09
CA PRO A 285 6.95 9.72 -25.24
C PRO A 285 5.89 10.80 -24.97
N TYR A 286 6.31 12.03 -24.71
CA TYR A 286 5.45 13.23 -24.65
C TYR A 286 5.63 14.15 -25.87
N ALA A 287 6.59 13.88 -26.76
CA ALA A 287 6.77 14.58 -28.02
C ALA A 287 5.93 13.91 -29.11
N ILE A 288 4.59 14.01 -28.97
CA ILE A 288 3.65 13.31 -29.85
C ILE A 288 3.73 13.88 -31.27
N ARG A 289 3.96 12.98 -32.24
CA ARG A 289 3.96 13.27 -33.67
C ARG A 289 2.59 12.97 -34.28
N ASP A 290 2.01 11.83 -33.91
CA ASP A 290 0.74 11.38 -34.46
C ASP A 290 -0.14 10.82 -33.32
N TYR A 291 -1.36 11.34 -33.23
CA TYR A 291 -2.35 10.94 -32.23
C TYR A 291 -3.20 9.74 -32.67
N PHE A 292 -3.11 9.35 -33.93
CA PHE A 292 -3.87 8.25 -34.52
C PHE A 292 -3.03 6.98 -34.72
N ASP A 293 -1.76 7.02 -34.32
CA ASP A 293 -0.80 5.93 -34.45
C ASP A 293 -0.11 5.66 -33.10
N VAL A 294 0.42 4.45 -32.93
CA VAL A 294 1.19 4.04 -31.74
C VAL A 294 2.68 4.02 -32.06
N CYS A 295 3.52 4.10 -31.04
CA CYS A 295 4.95 4.06 -31.31
C CYS A 295 5.40 2.68 -31.82
N PRO A 296 6.04 2.60 -33.01
CA PRO A 296 6.51 1.34 -33.57
C PRO A 296 7.58 0.67 -32.70
N ASP A 297 8.32 1.43 -31.89
CA ASP A 297 9.32 0.87 -30.96
C ASP A 297 8.72 -0.09 -29.93
N TYR A 298 7.42 0.00 -29.64
CA TYR A 298 6.78 -0.84 -28.63
C TYR A 298 6.15 -2.12 -29.23
N ALA A 299 6.04 -2.21 -30.56
CA ALA A 299 5.58 -3.41 -31.22
C ALA A 299 6.71 -4.45 -31.31
N VAL A 300 6.32 -5.74 -31.27
CA VAL A 300 7.24 -6.84 -31.60
C VAL A 300 7.50 -6.87 -33.10
N ASP A 301 6.44 -6.67 -33.89
CA ASP A 301 6.46 -6.50 -35.33
C ASP A 301 5.66 -5.22 -35.66
N PRO A 302 6.32 -4.10 -36.00
CA PRO A 302 5.64 -2.84 -36.27
C PRO A 302 4.83 -2.83 -37.58
N ALA A 303 4.94 -3.86 -38.42
CA ALA A 303 4.18 -3.97 -39.65
C ALA A 303 2.78 -4.57 -39.47
N ARG A 304 2.43 -5.04 -38.26
CA ARG A 304 1.23 -5.85 -37.99
C ARG A 304 0.39 -5.33 -36.84
#